data_AF-A0A0F9S5L1-F1
#
_entry.id   AF-A0A0F9S5L1-F1
#
_cell.length_a   1.000
_cell.length_b   1.000
_cell.length_c   1.000
_cell.angle_alpha   90.00
_cell.angle_beta   90.00
_cell.angle_gamma   90.00
#
_symmetry.space_group_name_H-M   'P 1'
#
loop_
_entity.id
_entity.type
_entity.pdbx_description
1 polymer ?
#
loop_
_entity_poly.entity_id
_entity_poly.type
_entity_poly.pdbx_seq_one_letter_code
_entity_poly.pdbx_strand_id
1 'polypeptide(L)' 'MVERFQDKVVQELTAARAEHPAMNSLHEGFAVILEELDEFKHEVFRKNRDPVSLRHELVQLAAMCQRTAEDCNLM' A
#
# COMPACT_ATOMS: atom_id res chain seq x y z
N MET A 1 6.94 9.46 -21.05
CA MET A 1 7.78 8.53 -20.26
C MET A 1 6.82 7.52 -19.64
N VAL A 2 7.07 6.21 -19.78
CA VAL A 2 6.22 5.21 -19.11
C VAL A 2 6.57 5.24 -17.63
N GLU A 3 5.61 5.63 -16.80
CA GLU A 3 5.76 5.70 -15.35
C GLU A 3 5.96 4.29 -14.77
N ARG A 4 7.00 4.10 -13.96
CA ARG A 4 7.36 2.77 -13.44
C ARG A 4 6.61 2.48 -12.15
N PHE A 5 6.49 1.20 -11.81
CA PHE A 5 5.80 0.78 -10.58
C PHE A 5 6.40 1.41 -9.32
N GLN A 6 7.73 1.44 -9.20
CA GLN A 6 8.38 2.08 -8.05
C GLN A 6 8.09 3.58 -7.95
N ASP A 7 7.88 4.28 -9.07
CA ASP A 7 7.54 5.71 -9.06
C ASP A 7 6.15 5.91 -8.45
N LYS A 8 5.21 4.99 -8.74
CA LYS A 8 3.88 4.95 -8.12
C LYS A 8 3.94 4.64 -6.62
N VAL A 9 4.77 3.69 -6.20
CA VAL A 9 4.96 3.40 -4.77
C VAL A 9 5.50 4.61 -4.01
N VAL A 10 6.45 5.35 -4.59
CA VAL A 10 6.98 6.58 -3.98
C VAL A 10 5.90 7.66 -3.87
N GLN A 11 5.06 7.82 -4.91
CA GLN A 11 3.94 8.77 -4.89
C GLN A 11 2.92 8.40 -3.80
N GLU A 12 2.51 7.14 -3.75
CA GLU A 12 1.56 6.63 -2.76
C GLU A 12 2.07 6.80 -1.33
N LEU A 13 3.31 6.39 -1.09
CA LEU A 13 3.96 6.57 0.21
C LEU A 13 4.03 8.05 0.62
N THR A 14 4.27 8.96 -0.33
CA THR A 14 4.29 10.41 -0.08
C THR A 14 2.90 10.92 0.28
N ALA A 15 1.85 10.49 -0.44
CA ALA A 15 0.47 10.85 -0.15
C ALA A 15 0.05 10.33 1.24
N ALA A 16 0.27 9.05 1.52
CA ALA A 16 -0.10 8.42 2.78
C ALA A 16 0.53 9.12 3.99
N ARG A 17 1.80 9.52 3.90
CA ARG A 17 2.50 10.30 4.95
C ARG A 17 1.89 11.68 5.17
N ALA A 18 1.35 12.30 4.12
CA ALA A 18 0.74 13.63 4.22
C ALA A 18 -0.70 13.55 4.75
N GLU A 19 -1.43 12.48 4.42
CA GLU A 19 -2.87 12.34 4.70
C GLU A 19 -3.17 11.65 6.03
N HIS A 20 -2.27 10.78 6.51
CA HIS A 20 -2.48 10.00 7.74
C HIS A 20 -1.35 10.20 8.74
N PRO A 21 -1.63 10.15 10.06
CA PRO A 21 -0.58 10.12 11.08
C PRO A 21 0.31 8.88 10.94
N ALA A 22 1.51 8.92 11.52
CA ALA A 22 2.40 7.77 11.57
C ALA A 22 1.78 6.61 12.36
N MET A 23 2.10 5.38 11.97
CA MET A 23 1.66 4.18 12.69
C MET A 23 2.19 4.19 14.13
N ASN A 24 1.34 3.91 15.10
CA ASN A 24 1.72 3.91 16.53
C ASN A 24 2.32 2.58 16.97
N SER A 25 2.09 1.49 16.23
CA SER A 25 2.57 0.15 16.58
C SER A 25 2.62 -0.80 15.38
N LEU A 26 3.35 -1.91 15.55
CA LEU A 26 3.35 -3.00 14.57
C LEU A 26 1.98 -3.66 14.40
N HIS A 27 1.11 -3.64 15.42
CA HIS A 27 -0.26 -4.15 15.31
C HIS A 27 -1.12 -3.27 14.41
N GLU A 28 -0.96 -1.95 14.50
CA GLU A 28 -1.62 -0.99 13.61
C GLU A 28 -1.10 -1.14 12.18
N GLY A 29 0.22 -1.16 12.00
CA GLY A 29 0.82 -1.38 10.67
C GLY A 29 0.41 -2.72 10.05
N PHE A 30 0.33 -3.80 10.84
CA PHE A 30 -0.19 -5.09 10.38
C PHE A 30 -1.66 -5.01 9.95
N ALA A 31 -2.50 -4.30 10.72
CA ALA A 31 -3.91 -4.14 10.37
C ALA A 31 -4.08 -3.40 9.03
N VAL A 32 -3.30 -2.34 8.81
CA VAL A 32 -3.31 -1.59 7.54
C VAL A 32 -2.79 -2.45 6.39
N ILE A 33 -1.68 -3.16 6.56
CA ILE A 33 -1.17 -4.09 5.52
C ILE A 33 -2.21 -5.18 5.19
N LEU A 34 -2.94 -5.67 6.21
CA LEU A 34 -3.98 -6.67 6.02
C LEU A 34 -5.17 -6.12 5.23
N GLU A 35 -5.57 -4.87 5.48
CA GLU A 35 -6.61 -4.17 4.71
C GLU A 35 -6.24 -4.09 3.23
N GLU A 36 -5.06 -3.55 2.90
CA GLU A 36 -4.56 -3.44 1.51
C GLU A 36 -4.46 -4.83 0.82
N LEU A 37 -4.09 -5.86 1.58
CA LEU A 37 -4.04 -7.23 1.07
C LEU A 37 -5.43 -7.79 0.78
N ASP A 38 -6.42 -7.50 1.64
CA ASP A 38 -7.81 -7.91 1.42
C ASP A 38 -8.45 -7.14 0.25
N GLU A 39 -8.07 -5.88 0.00
CA GLU A 39 -8.48 -5.11 -1.18
C GLU A 39 -7.86 -5.69 -2.46
N PHE A 40 -6.56 -5.97 -2.46
CA PHE A 40 -5.91 -6.68 -3.58
C PHE A 40 -6.58 -8.03 -3.85
N LYS A 41 -6.85 -8.79 -2.80
CA LYS A 41 -7.58 -10.06 -2.88
C LYS A 41 -8.97 -9.84 -3.50
N HIS A 42 -9.72 -8.82 -3.08
CA HIS A 42 -11.02 -8.51 -3.67
C HIS A 42 -10.91 -8.38 -5.19
N GLU A 43 -9.95 -7.60 -5.69
CA GLU A 43 -9.71 -7.44 -7.12
C GLU A 43 -9.28 -8.74 -7.83
N VAL A 44 -8.47 -9.58 -7.18
CA VAL A 44 -8.06 -10.90 -7.73
C VAL A 44 -9.26 -11.85 -7.88
N PHE A 45 -10.19 -11.83 -6.94
CA PHE A 45 -11.35 -12.74 -6.92
C PHE A 45 -12.56 -12.21 -7.70
N ARG A 46 -12.51 -10.98 -8.22
CA ARG A 46 -13.54 -10.45 -9.13
C ARG A 46 -13.59 -11.22 -10.46
N LYS A 47 -14.80 -11.38 -10.99
CA LYS A 47 -15.06 -12.05 -12.28
C LYS A 47 -14.47 -11.30 -13.47
N ASN A 48 -14.57 -9.98 -13.45
CA ASN A 48 -14.00 -9.09 -14.46
C ASN A 48 -12.91 -8.26 -13.77
N ARG A 49 -11.67 -8.73 -13.87
CA ARG A 49 -10.53 -8.09 -13.22
C ARG A 49 -10.11 -6.86 -14.01
N ASP A 50 -9.92 -5.74 -13.32
CA ASP A 50 -9.30 -4.56 -13.91
C ASP A 50 -7.79 -4.54 -13.58
N PRO A 51 -6.90 -4.64 -14.58
CA PRO A 51 -5.46 -4.52 -14.35
C PRO A 51 -5.04 -3.19 -13.70
N VAL A 52 -5.83 -2.13 -13.87
CA VAL A 52 -5.55 -0.83 -13.24
C VAL A 52 -5.80 -0.90 -11.74
N SER A 53 -6.96 -1.42 -11.31
CA SER A 53 -7.28 -1.66 -9.89
C SER A 53 -6.28 -2.61 -9.25
N LEU A 54 -6.00 -3.77 -9.84
CA LEU A 54 -5.01 -4.72 -9.31
C LEU A 54 -3.64 -4.07 -9.07
N ARG A 55 -3.20 -3.21 -9.99
CA ARG A 55 -1.94 -2.49 -9.84
C ARG A 55 -2.02 -1.42 -8.74
N HIS A 56 -3.17 -0.78 -8.57
CA HIS A 56 -3.38 0.21 -7.51
C HIS A 56 -3.24 -0.44 -6.13
N GLU A 57 -3.96 -1.52 -5.86
CA GLU A 57 -3.89 -2.22 -4.58
C GLU A 57 -2.47 -2.74 -4.28
N LEU A 58 -1.75 -3.23 -5.31
CA LEU A 58 -0.36 -3.65 -5.14
C LEU A 58 0.59 -2.48 -4.81
N VAL A 59 0.32 -1.28 -5.35
CA VAL A 59 1.10 -0.07 -5.05
C VAL A 59 0.88 0.33 -3.59
N GLN A 60 -0.37 0.37 -3.13
CA GLN A 60 -0.71 0.71 -1.76
C GLN A 60 -0.15 -0.33 -0.77
N LEU A 61 -0.31 -1.62 -1.05
CA LEU A 61 0.26 -2.70 -0.24
C LEU A 61 1.78 -2.56 -0.08
N ALA A 62 2.49 -2.29 -1.17
CA ALA A 62 3.94 -2.06 -1.13
C ALA A 62 4.30 -0.80 -0.32
N ALA A 63 3.57 0.30 -0.52
CA ALA A 63 3.77 1.55 0.20
C ALA A 63 3.53 1.38 1.71
N MET A 64 2.48 0.66 2.12
CA MET A 64 2.13 0.44 3.53
C MET A 64 3.10 -0.50 4.23
N CYS A 65 3.69 -1.46 3.51
CA CYS A 65 4.79 -2.27 4.03
C CYS A 65 6.01 -1.41 4.37
N GLN A 66 6.45 -0.54 3.45
CA GLN A 66 7.57 0.37 3.69
C GLN A 66 7.24 1.34 4.84
N ARG A 67 6.05 1.93 4.81
CA ARG A 67 5.62 2.87 5.84
C ARG A 67 5.59 2.24 7.23
N THR A 68 5.12 1.01 7.34
CA THR A 68 5.15 0.26 8.61
C THR A 68 6.58 0.09 9.11
N ALA A 69 7.53 -0.24 8.23
CA ALA A 69 8.93 -0.35 8.61
C ALA A 69 9.52 0.99 9.09
N GLU A 70 9.18 2.09 8.43
CA GLU A 70 9.59 3.45 8.79
C GLU A 70 9.01 3.90 10.14
N ASP A 71 7.68 3.89 10.25
CA ASP A 71 6.96 4.43 11.41
C ASP A 71 7.20 3.60 12.68
N CYS A 72 7.51 2.30 12.53
CA CYS A 72 7.80 1.39 13.64
C CYS A 72 9.30 1.17 13.92
N ASN A 73 10.18 2.03 13.39
CA ASN A 73 11.64 2.00 13.64
C ASN A 73 12.32 0.66 13.28
N LEU A 74 11.99 0.09 12.12
CA LEU A 74 12.61 -1.14 11.59
C LEU A 74 13.66 -0.86 10.49
N MET A 75 14.08 0.40 10.32
CA MET A 75 15.09 0.82 9.35
C MET A 75 16.32 1.45 10.02
#